data_AF-A0A537DWH3-F1
#
_entry.id   AF-A0A537DWH3-F1
#
_cell.length_a   1.000
_cell.length_b   1.000
_cell.length_c   1.000
_cell.angle_alpha   90.00
_cell.angle_beta   90.00
_cell.angle_gamma   90.00
#
_symmetry.space_group_name_H-M   'P 1'
#
loop_
_entity.id
_entity.type
_entity.pdbx_description
1 polymer ?
#
loop_
_entity_poly.entity_id
_entity_poly.type
_entity_poly.pdbx_seq_one_letter_code
_entity_poly.pdbx_strand_id
1 'polypeptide(L)'
;MSRPQTRLVDELFALDSRIRYVALLDRNSKLLESRMRSNVMSLTPETYDRKFMASVPPMIVDTLSQLENQCGPLTHISIQYQKVDLVIFPYNNQIVAISLEPGPLEPILRKLRDSLNIHIHL
;
A
#
# COMPACT_ATOMS: atom_id res chain seq x y z
N MET A 1 -15.62 16.36 10.82
CA MET A 1 -15.14 16.07 9.46
C MET A 1 -13.93 15.14 9.57
N SER A 2 -13.97 13.97 8.95
CA SER A 2 -12.86 13.00 8.96
C SER A 2 -11.66 13.60 8.23
N ARG A 3 -10.43 13.36 8.70
CA ARG A 3 -9.22 13.81 7.99
C ARG A 3 -9.15 13.13 6.61
N PRO A 4 -8.63 13.79 5.56
CA PRO A 4 -8.56 13.20 4.21
C PRO A 4 -7.86 11.83 4.16
N GLN A 5 -6.85 11.62 5.02
CA GLN A 5 -6.13 10.35 5.12
C GLN A 5 -7.05 9.22 5.58
N THR A 6 -7.89 9.46 6.59
CA THR A 6 -8.83 8.47 7.12
C THR A 6 -9.80 7.99 6.03
N ARG A 7 -10.26 8.90 5.18
CA ARG A 7 -11.16 8.59 4.08
C ARG A 7 -10.52 7.65 3.05
N LEU A 8 -9.27 7.90 2.65
CA LEU A 8 -8.55 7.03 1.71
C LEU A 8 -8.36 5.61 2.29
N VAL A 9 -8.05 5.51 3.59
CA VAL A 9 -7.92 4.20 4.24
C VAL A 9 -9.27 3.46 4.28
N ASP A 10 -10.39 4.15 4.54
CA ASP A 10 -11.73 3.55 4.49
C ASP A 10 -12.08 3.08 3.06
N GLU A 11 -11.79 3.89 2.04
CA GLU A 11 -12.00 3.57 0.62
C GLU A 11 -11.17 2.34 0.20
N LEU A 12 -9.90 2.26 0.61
CA LEU A 12 -9.05 1.10 0.37
C LEU A 12 -9.61 -0.17 1.03
N PHE A 13 -10.09 -0.09 2.27
CA PHE A 13 -10.72 -1.26 2.90
C PHE A 13 -12.05 -1.68 2.25
N ALA A 14 -12.80 -0.73 1.69
CA ALA A 14 -14.03 -1.01 0.96
C ALA A 14 -13.77 -1.67 -0.41
N LEU A 15 -12.59 -1.43 -1.00
CA LEU A 15 -12.21 -1.90 -2.33
C LEU A 15 -12.17 -3.44 -2.44
N ASP A 16 -11.57 -4.09 -1.44
CA ASP A 16 -11.45 -5.54 -1.41
C ASP A 16 -11.38 -6.06 0.03
N SER A 17 -12.16 -7.10 0.32
CA SER A 17 -12.18 -7.73 1.64
C SER A 17 -10.86 -8.38 2.02
N ARG A 18 -10.00 -8.69 1.03
CA ARG A 18 -8.65 -9.23 1.28
C ARG A 18 -7.68 -8.19 1.84
N ILE A 19 -7.95 -6.89 1.76
CA ILE A 19 -7.06 -5.87 2.33
C ILE A 19 -7.13 -5.93 3.86
N ARG A 20 -5.99 -6.22 4.48
CA ARG A 20 -5.83 -6.49 5.92
C ARG A 20 -5.28 -5.29 6.65
N TYR A 21 -4.30 -4.61 6.06
CA TYR A 21 -3.64 -3.44 6.63
C TYR A 21 -3.41 -2.39 5.55
N VAL A 22 -3.43 -1.13 5.95
CA VAL A 22 -3.10 0.02 5.09
C VAL A 22 -2.21 0.98 5.86
N ALA A 23 -1.11 1.41 5.24
CA ALA A 23 -0.29 2.52 5.67
C ALA A 23 -0.23 3.61 4.60
N LEU A 24 -0.32 4.85 5.05
CA LEU A 24 -0.14 6.04 4.23
C LEU A 24 1.06 6.82 4.76
N LEU A 25 2.02 7.12 3.90
CA LEU A 25 3.16 7.96 4.23
C LEU A 25 3.17 9.19 3.33
N ASP A 26 3.59 10.34 3.84
CA ASP A 26 3.85 11.50 2.99
C ASP A 26 5.15 11.36 2.19
N ARG A 27 5.42 12.34 1.31
CA ARG A 27 6.66 12.41 0.52
C ARG A 27 7.97 12.45 1.33
N ASN A 28 7.91 12.74 2.62
CA ASN A 28 9.07 12.75 3.50
C ASN A 28 9.14 11.45 4.32
N SER A 29 8.41 10.42 3.88
CA SER A 29 8.38 9.09 4.51
C SER A 29 7.81 9.13 5.94
N LYS A 30 7.06 10.17 6.29
CA LYS A 30 6.38 10.26 7.58
C LYS A 30 5.06 9.51 7.52
N LEU A 31 4.89 8.56 8.43
CA LEU A 31 3.64 7.82 8.58
C LEU A 31 2.49 8.76 8.99
N LEU A 32 1.52 8.93 8.08
CA LEU A 32 0.33 9.77 8.28
C LEU A 32 -0.80 9.01 8.95
N GLU A 33 -1.03 7.78 8.50
CA GLU A 33 -2.09 6.89 8.97
C GLU A 33 -1.63 5.44 8.80
N SER A 34 -2.02 4.57 9.72
CA SER A 34 -1.64 3.15 9.67
C SER A 34 -2.65 2.33 10.44
N ARG A 35 -3.38 1.44 9.75
CA ARG A 35 -4.53 0.78 10.35
C ARG A 35 -4.64 -0.66 9.90
N MET A 36 -4.89 -1.54 10.87
CA MET A 36 -5.33 -2.91 10.65
C MET A 36 -6.85 -2.93 10.51
N ARG A 37 -7.38 -3.80 9.64
CA ARG A 37 -8.82 -4.07 9.57
C ARG A 37 -9.27 -4.68 10.90
N SER A 38 -10.35 -4.14 11.48
CA SER A 38 -10.83 -4.46 12.84
C SER A 38 -11.10 -5.94 13.12
N ASN A 39 -11.41 -6.75 12.10
CA ASN A 39 -11.74 -8.16 12.24
C ASN A 39 -10.66 -9.11 11.69
N VAL A 40 -9.46 -8.61 11.41
CA VAL A 40 -8.36 -9.43 10.91
C VAL A 40 -7.24 -9.45 11.94
N MET A 41 -6.85 -10.65 12.36
CA MET A 41 -5.73 -10.82 13.27
C MET A 41 -4.42 -10.56 12.52
N SER A 42 -3.50 -9.80 13.13
CA SER A 42 -2.20 -9.58 12.52
C SER A 42 -1.35 -10.86 12.53
N LEU A 43 -0.50 -11.01 11.52
CA LEU A 43 0.51 -12.07 11.47
C LEU A 43 1.74 -11.74 12.29
N THR A 44 1.92 -10.46 12.63
CA THR A 44 3.06 -9.98 13.42
C THR A 44 2.56 -9.11 14.57
N PRO A 45 3.40 -8.83 15.58
CA PRO A 45 3.06 -7.85 16.60
C PRO A 45 2.81 -6.47 15.96
N GLU A 46 1.82 -5.72 16.45
CA GLU A 46 1.45 -4.40 15.90
C GLU A 46 2.65 -3.43 15.80
N THR A 47 3.55 -3.48 16.78
CA THR A 47 4.76 -2.65 16.79
C THR A 47 5.73 -3.00 15.65
N TYR A 48 5.72 -4.26 15.20
CA TYR A 48 6.51 -4.71 14.06
C TYR A 48 5.86 -4.25 12.76
N ASP A 49 4.55 -4.45 12.57
CA ASP A 49 3.82 -3.99 11.38
C ASP A 49 4.02 -2.48 11.17
N ARG A 50 3.83 -1.68 12.23
CA ARG A 50 3.97 -0.22 12.15
C ARG A 50 5.39 0.20 11.82
N LYS A 51 6.41 -0.44 12.43
CA LYS A 51 7.82 -0.14 12.13
C LYS A 51 8.17 -0.51 10.69
N PHE A 52 7.79 -1.71 10.26
CA PHE A 52 8.04 -2.19 8.91
C PHE A 52 7.38 -1.25 7.87
N MET A 53 6.10 -0.94 8.04
CA MET A 53 5.35 -0.07 7.13
C MET A 53 5.86 1.37 7.12
N ALA A 54 6.50 1.84 8.20
CA ALA A 54 7.10 3.16 8.27
C ALA A 54 8.48 3.24 7.57
N SER A 55 9.24 2.15 7.50
CA SER A 55 10.64 2.19 7.03
C SER A 55 10.87 1.51 5.69
N VAL A 56 10.27 0.34 5.47
CA VAL A 56 10.57 -0.49 4.29
C VAL A 56 9.93 0.04 3.01
N PRO A 57 8.63 0.41 2.98
CA PRO A 57 8.03 0.93 1.75
C PRO A 57 8.75 2.16 1.20
N PRO A 58 9.09 3.19 2.01
CA PRO A 58 9.87 4.32 1.53
C PRO A 58 11.24 3.94 0.98
N MET A 59 11.97 3.07 1.69
CA MET A 59 13.29 2.64 1.25
C MET A 59 13.25 1.97 -0.13
N ILE A 60 12.28 1.08 -0.37
CA ILE A 60 12.17 0.38 -1.66
C ILE A 60 11.75 1.36 -2.77
N VAL A 61 10.77 2.23 -2.49
CA VAL A 61 10.32 3.25 -3.45
C VAL A 61 11.48 4.18 -3.83
N ASP A 62 12.19 4.74 -2.84
CA ASP A 62 13.33 5.64 -3.07
C ASP A 62 14.45 4.98 -3.89
N THR A 63 14.66 3.68 -3.68
CA THR A 63 15.68 2.91 -4.43
C THR A 63 15.25 2.71 -5.87
N LEU A 64 14.01 2.26 -6.10
CA LEU A 64 13.52 1.95 -7.44
C LEU A 64 13.22 3.21 -8.26
N SER A 65 12.83 4.32 -7.61
CA SER A 65 12.59 5.59 -8.29
C SER A 65 13.83 6.19 -8.94
N GLN A 66 15.03 5.75 -8.56
CA GLN A 66 16.29 6.15 -9.22
C GLN A 66 16.35 5.71 -10.70
N LEU A 67 15.57 4.70 -11.09
CA LEU A 67 15.50 4.20 -12.46
C LEU A 67 14.39 4.85 -13.29
N GLU A 68 13.60 5.77 -12.73
CA GLU A 68 12.42 6.32 -13.44
C GLU A 68 12.79 7.13 -14.69
N ASN A 69 13.96 7.76 -14.71
CA ASN A 69 14.44 8.48 -15.89
C ASN A 69 14.74 7.55 -17.08
N GLN A 70 14.96 6.27 -16.82
CA GLN A 70 15.30 5.26 -17.83
C GLN A 70 14.10 4.34 -18.13
N CYS A 71 13.30 4.01 -17.11
CA CYS A 71 12.21 3.03 -17.21
C CYS A 71 10.82 3.65 -17.27
N GLY A 72 10.70 4.97 -17.07
CA GLY A 72 9.43 5.64 -16.82
C GLY A 72 9.01 5.56 -15.34
N PRO A 73 7.92 6.24 -14.96
CA PRO A 73 7.49 6.36 -13.56
C PRO A 73 7.20 5.01 -12.90
N LEU A 74 7.58 4.84 -11.63
CA LEU A 74 7.25 3.65 -10.86
C LEU A 74 5.73 3.59 -10.63
N THR A 75 5.10 2.50 -11.05
CA THR A 75 3.64 2.35 -10.97
C THR A 75 3.20 1.68 -9.67
N HIS A 76 3.81 0.55 -9.35
CA HIS A 76 3.58 -0.21 -8.13
C HIS A 76 4.69 -1.25 -7.93
N ILE A 77 4.75 -1.79 -6.73
CA ILE A 77 5.59 -2.92 -6.33
C ILE A 77 4.66 -3.95 -5.71
N SER A 78 4.79 -5.21 -6.13
CA SER A 78 4.07 -6.34 -5.55
C SER A 78 5.06 -7.34 -4.96
N ILE A 79 4.81 -7.78 -3.72
CA ILE A 79 5.62 -8.78 -3.02
C ILE A 79 4.68 -9.87 -2.51
N GLN A 80 5.00 -11.13 -2.76
CA GLN A 80 4.19 -12.25 -2.31
C GLN A 80 4.95 -13.07 -1.28
N TYR A 81 4.38 -13.19 -0.09
CA TYR A 81 4.77 -14.18 0.91
C TYR A 81 3.71 -15.28 0.94
N GLN A 82 4.08 -16.45 1.44
CA GLN A 82 3.16 -17.58 1.59
C GLN A 82 1.86 -17.22 2.37
N LYS A 83 1.94 -16.28 3.31
CA LYS A 83 0.83 -15.91 4.21
C LYS A 83 0.26 -14.52 3.99
N VAL A 84 0.89 -13.68 3.17
CA VAL A 84 0.47 -12.29 2.97
C VAL A 84 1.06 -11.75 1.68
N ASP A 85 0.27 -11.01 0.91
CA ASP A 85 0.80 -10.21 -0.18
C ASP A 85 0.93 -8.75 0.25
N LEU A 86 1.92 -8.05 -0.28
CA LEU A 86 2.11 -6.62 -0.10
C LEU A 86 2.05 -5.94 -1.45
N VAL A 87 1.35 -4.81 -1.50
CA VAL A 87 1.36 -3.91 -2.65
C VAL A 87 1.73 -2.52 -2.16
N ILE A 88 2.74 -1.92 -2.78
CA ILE A 88 3.23 -0.58 -2.48
C ILE A 88 3.13 0.25 -3.76
N PHE A 89 2.59 1.45 -3.69
CA PHE A 89 2.46 2.32 -4.85
C PHE A 89 2.48 3.81 -4.47
N PRO A 90 3.05 4.68 -5.32
CA PRO A 90 2.90 6.11 -5.18
C PRO A 90 1.48 6.56 -5.53
N TYR A 91 0.92 7.48 -4.75
CA TYR A 91 -0.40 8.06 -5.00
C TYR A 91 -0.48 9.48 -4.43
N ASN A 92 -0.81 10.49 -5.24
CA ASN A 92 -0.97 11.89 -4.81
C ASN A 92 0.16 12.40 -3.91
N ASN A 93 1.42 12.16 -4.29
CA ASN A 93 2.61 12.56 -3.53
C ASN A 93 2.68 11.93 -2.11
N GLN A 94 2.09 10.74 -1.98
CA GLN A 94 2.15 9.84 -0.83
C GLN A 94 2.64 8.48 -1.28
N ILE A 95 3.14 7.69 -0.32
CA ILE A 95 3.39 6.26 -0.50
C ILE A 95 2.25 5.52 0.19
N VAL A 96 1.58 4.66 -0.55
CA VAL A 96 0.54 3.77 -0.04
C VAL A 96 1.09 2.37 0.01
N ALA A 97 1.03 1.74 1.18
CA ALA A 97 1.37 0.33 1.35
C ALA A 97 0.16 -0.41 1.92
N ILE A 98 -0.22 -1.51 1.26
CA ILE A 98 -1.31 -2.38 1.70
C ILE A 98 -0.81 -3.79 1.88
N SER A 99 -1.37 -4.50 2.87
CA SER A 99 -1.22 -5.94 3.00
C SER A 99 -2.53 -6.65 2.70
N LEU A 100 -2.43 -7.86 2.16
CA LEU A 100 -3.54 -8.61 1.58
C LEU A 100 -3.51 -10.06 2.07
N GLU A 101 -4.69 -10.67 2.21
CA GLU A 101 -4.78 -12.14 2.25
C GLU A 101 -4.26 -12.71 0.91
N PRO A 102 -3.50 -13.82 0.94
CA PRO A 102 -2.93 -14.41 -0.27
C PRO A 102 -3.98 -14.69 -1.35
N GLY A 103 -3.60 -14.45 -2.60
CA GLY A 103 -4.39 -14.89 -3.76
C GLY A 103 -3.96 -14.18 -5.04
N PRO A 104 -4.77 -14.27 -6.11
CA PRO A 104 -4.48 -13.56 -7.34
C PRO A 104 -4.42 -12.05 -7.09
N LEU A 105 -3.30 -11.42 -7.43
CA LEU A 105 -3.09 -9.98 -7.26
C LEU A 105 -3.77 -9.15 -8.35
N GLU A 106 -3.84 -9.67 -9.58
CA GLU A 106 -4.38 -8.93 -10.73
C GLU A 106 -5.78 -8.32 -10.48
N PRO A 107 -6.76 -9.03 -9.87
CA PRO A 107 -8.07 -8.42 -9.57
C PRO A 107 -7.99 -7.23 -8.61
N ILE A 108 -7.08 -7.24 -7.64
CA ILE A 108 -6.90 -6.12 -6.70
C ILE A 108 -6.22 -4.96 -7.41
N LEU A 109 -5.16 -5.24 -8.18
CA LEU A 109 -4.46 -4.22 -8.94
C LEU A 109 -5.40 -3.53 -9.94
N ARG A 110 -6.31 -4.28 -10.56
CA ARG A 110 -7.36 -3.74 -11.44
C ARG A 110 -8.30 -2.79 -10.68
N LYS A 111 -8.78 -3.21 -9.51
CA LYS A 111 -9.63 -2.35 -8.66
C LYS A 111 -8.90 -1.09 -8.21
N LEU A 112 -7.63 -1.18 -7.82
CA LEU A 112 -6.81 -0.03 -7.42
C LEU A 112 -6.64 0.94 -8.60
N ARG A 113 -6.28 0.43 -9.78
CA ARG A 113 -6.20 1.20 -11.02
C ARG A 113 -7.51 1.94 -11.30
N ASP A 114 -8.64 1.23 -11.29
CA ASP A 114 -9.92 1.78 -11.69
C ASP A 114 -10.49 2.76 -10.64
N SER A 115 -10.23 2.55 -9.34
CA SER A 115 -10.77 3.39 -8.25
C SER A 115 -9.90 4.58 -7.90
N LEU A 116 -8.58 4.46 -8.04
CA LEU A 116 -7.62 5.51 -7.70
C LEU A 116 -7.00 6.18 -8.93
N ASN A 117 -7.38 5.74 -10.14
CA ASN A 117 -6.83 6.22 -11.41
C ASN A 117 -5.28 6.16 -11.46
N ILE A 118 -4.70 5.12 -10.84
CA ILE A 118 -3.25 4.86 -10.89
C ILE A 118 -2.91 4.10 -12.16
N HIS A 119 -1.76 4.37 -12.78
CA HIS A 119 -1.35 3.71 -14.01
C HIS A 119 -0.73 2.33 -13.74
N ILE A 120 -1.52 1.25 -13.78
CA ILE A 120 -1.02 -0.13 -13.69
C ILE A 120 -1.24 -0.86 -15.02
N HIS A 121 -0.17 -1.44 -15.57
CA HIS A 121 -0.22 -2.33 -16.73
C HIS A 121 -0.67 -3.72 -16.28
N LEU A 122 -1.83 -4.19 -16.78
CA LEU A 122 -2.45 -5.49 -16.48
C LEU A 122 -2.77 -6.23 -17.78
#